data_AF-A0A960TW42-F1
#
_entry.id   AF-A0A960TW42-F1
#
_cell.length_a   1.000
_cell.length_b   1.000
_cell.length_c   1.000
_cell.angle_alpha   90.00
_cell.angle_beta   90.00
_cell.angle_gamma   90.00
#
_symmetry.space_group_name_H-M   'P 1'
#
loop_
_entity.id
_entity.type
_entity.pdbx_description
1 polymer ?
#
loop_
_entity_poly.entity_id
_entity_poly.type
_entity_poly.pdbx_seq_one_letter_code
_entity_poly.pdbx_strand_id
1 'polypeptide(L)'
;MTWPNRQVLVMFIIPMRVKWMVIIFGAIEFTAVVGDRQPGVAHLAHLGGMLFAYIFVRYDKVYMRLRRAYYERKLKRYRSRFSVHEGGKKDRDDGPTVH
;
A
#
# COMPACT_ATOMS: atom_id res chain seq x y z
N MET A 1 5.28 -2.20 3.57
CA MET A 1 5.25 -2.14 5.05
C MET A 1 3.84 -1.78 5.47
N THR A 2 3.08 -2.70 6.07
CA THR A 2 1.82 -2.35 6.74
C THR A 2 2.09 -2.28 8.24
N TRP A 3 1.41 -1.38 8.95
CA TRP A 3 1.55 -1.22 10.39
C TRP A 3 0.40 -1.93 11.14
N PRO A 4 0.37 -3.28 11.23
CA PRO A 4 -0.75 -4.03 11.81
C PRO A 4 -0.91 -3.83 13.32
N ASN A 5 0.18 -3.45 14.00
CA ASN A 5 0.20 -3.16 15.43
C ASN A 5 -0.05 -1.68 15.74
N ARG A 6 -0.26 -0.83 14.73
CA ARG A 6 -0.63 0.57 14.97
C ARG A 6 -1.95 0.60 15.70
N GLN A 7 -2.02 1.43 16.73
CA GLN A 7 -3.27 1.69 17.45
C GLN A 7 -4.06 2.73 16.67
N VAL A 8 -5.35 2.46 16.51
CA VAL A 8 -6.33 3.37 15.93
C VAL A 8 -7.47 3.48 16.92
N LEU A 9 -7.98 4.70 17.09
CA LEU A 9 -9.14 4.94 17.94
C LEU A 9 -10.40 4.58 17.15
N VAL A 10 -11.07 3.50 17.55
CA VAL A 10 -12.38 3.12 17.02
C VAL A 10 -13.41 4.10 17.60
N MET A 11 -14.14 4.78 16.72
CA MET A 11 -15.12 5.82 17.06
C MET A 11 -14.58 6.89 18.02
N PHE A 12 -13.27 7.19 17.96
CA PHE A 12 -12.56 8.11 18.86
C PHE A 12 -12.56 7.72 20.35
N ILE A 13 -13.09 6.55 20.72
CA ILE A 13 -13.28 6.15 22.12
C ILE A 13 -12.38 4.96 22.50
N ILE A 14 -12.27 3.94 21.63
CA ILE A 14 -11.62 2.68 21.98
C ILE A 14 -10.29 2.54 21.21
N PRO A 15 -9.12 2.60 21.87
CA PRO A 15 -7.86 2.34 21.21
C PRO A 15 -7.71 0.84 20.91
N MET A 16 -7.69 0.49 19.62
CA MET A 16 -7.57 -0.90 19.15
C MET A 16 -6.46 -1.03 18.10
N ARG A 17 -5.75 -2.16 18.08
CA ARG A 17 -4.77 -2.44 17.00
C ARG A 17 -5.51 -2.70 15.68
N VAL A 18 -5.00 -2.16 14.58
CA VAL A 18 -5.59 -2.31 13.22
C VAL A 18 -5.94 -3.77 12.89
N LYS A 19 -5.04 -4.72 13.21
CA LYS A 19 -5.26 -6.13 12.89
C LYS A 19 -6.55 -6.70 13.51
N TRP A 20 -6.90 -6.28 14.72
CA TRP A 20 -8.09 -6.76 15.42
C TRP A 20 -9.36 -6.11 14.86
N MET A 21 -9.28 -4.81 14.54
CA MET A 21 -10.36 -4.09 13.89
C MET A 21 -10.78 -4.76 12.58
N VAL A 22 -9.81 -5.12 11.73
CA VAL A 22 -10.06 -5.80 10.45
C VAL A 22 -10.71 -7.18 10.65
N ILE A 23 -10.25 -7.96 11.64
CA ILE A 23 -10.82 -9.29 11.93
C ILE A 23 -12.27 -9.16 12.42
N ILE A 24 -12.55 -8.22 13.33
CA ILE A 24 -13.90 -8.02 13.91
C ILE A 24 -14.87 -7.56 12.83
N PHE A 25 -14.54 -6.53 12.05
CA PHE A 25 -15.41 -6.06 10.97
C PHE A 25 -15.58 -7.12 9.87
N GLY A 26 -14.53 -7.86 9.54
CA GLY A 26 -14.61 -8.98 8.60
C GLY A 26 -15.57 -10.07 9.09
N ALA A 27 -15.52 -10.42 10.38
CA ALA A 27 -16.41 -11.42 10.97
C ALA A 27 -17.88 -10.93 11.01
N ILE A 28 -18.13 -9.68 11.40
CA ILE A 28 -19.47 -9.08 11.42
C ILE A 28 -20.08 -9.08 10.02
N GLU A 29 -19.37 -8.54 9.03
CA GLU A 29 -19.82 -8.51 7.63
C GLU A 29 -20.07 -9.92 7.10
N PHE A 30 -19.19 -10.88 7.39
CA PHE A 30 -19.39 -12.27 6.99
C PHE A 30 -20.67 -12.88 7.60
N THR A 31 -20.90 -12.67 8.90
CA THR A 31 -22.14 -13.15 9.55
C THR A 31 -23.39 -12.45 9.04
N ALA A 32 -23.29 -11.16 8.68
CA ALA A 32 -24.40 -10.41 8.08
C ALA A 32 -24.74 -10.92 6.68
N VAL A 33 -23.75 -11.29 5.86
CA VAL A 33 -23.99 -11.96 4.56
C VAL A 33 -24.74 -13.30 4.74
N VAL A 34 -24.39 -14.08 5.76
CA VAL A 34 -24.93 -15.43 5.96
C VAL A 34 -26.30 -15.42 6.67
N GLY A 35 -26.53 -14.46 7.57
CA GLY A 35 -27.68 -14.45 8.47
C GLY A 35 -28.87 -13.59 8.03
N ASP A 36 -28.68 -12.65 7.10
CA ASP A 36 -29.69 -11.61 6.86
C ASP A 36 -30.65 -11.88 5.69
N ARG A 37 -31.91 -11.49 5.84
CA ARG A 37 -33.00 -11.61 4.83
C ARG A 37 -33.16 -10.35 3.98
N GLN A 38 -32.44 -9.27 4.30
CA GLN A 38 -32.33 -8.04 3.51
C GLN A 38 -31.45 -8.24 2.26
N PRO A 39 -31.43 -7.32 1.28
CA PRO A 39 -30.62 -7.49 0.07
C PRO A 39 -29.13 -7.55 0.44
N GLY A 40 -28.60 -8.77 0.64
CA GLY A 40 -27.23 -9.07 1.07
C GLY A 40 -26.13 -8.62 0.10
N VAL A 41 -26.50 -7.96 -1.00
CA VAL A 41 -25.60 -7.36 -2.00
C VAL A 41 -24.67 -6.32 -1.36
N ALA A 42 -25.15 -5.52 -0.39
CA ALA A 42 -24.33 -4.50 0.26
C ALA A 42 -23.19 -5.13 1.11
N HIS A 43 -23.51 -6.12 1.93
CA HIS A 43 -22.53 -6.84 2.74
C HIS A 43 -21.55 -7.64 1.89
N LEU A 44 -22.02 -8.25 0.80
CA LEU A 44 -21.17 -8.91 -0.20
C LEU A 44 -20.18 -7.95 -0.84
N ALA A 45 -20.61 -6.71 -1.16
CA ALA A 45 -19.73 -5.69 -1.72
C ALA A 45 -18.65 -5.25 -0.72
N HIS A 46 -19.00 -5.08 0.56
CA HIS A 46 -18.04 -4.77 1.61
C HIS A 46 -17.04 -5.91 1.83
N LEU A 47 -17.52 -7.16 1.88
CA LEU A 47 -16.66 -8.34 2.01
C LEU A 47 -15.71 -8.49 0.81
N GLY A 48 -16.21 -8.28 -0.40
CA GLY A 48 -15.41 -8.27 -1.62
C GLY A 48 -14.37 -7.15 -1.63
N GLY A 49 -14.72 -5.94 -1.15
CA GLY A 49 -13.79 -4.82 -1.00
C GLY A 49 -12.69 -5.11 0.01
N MET A 50 -13.02 -5.72 1.16
CA MET A 50 -12.03 -6.14 2.16
C MET A 50 -11.07 -7.20 1.62
N LEU A 51 -11.59 -8.19 0.87
CA LEU A 51 -10.78 -9.22 0.23
C LEU A 51 -9.85 -8.63 -0.84
N PHE A 52 -10.38 -7.75 -1.69
CA PHE A 52 -9.59 -7.05 -2.70
C PHE A 52 -8.49 -6.19 -2.06
N ALA A 53 -8.80 -5.44 -1.00
CA ALA A 53 -7.83 -4.65 -0.26
C ALA A 53 -6.73 -5.52 0.37
N TYR A 54 -7.09 -6.67 0.95
CA TYR A 54 -6.13 -7.63 1.50
C TYR A 54 -5.17 -8.15 0.42
N ILE A 55 -5.71 -8.56 -0.73
CA ILE A 55 -4.91 -8.99 -1.89
C ILE A 55 -4.01 -7.84 -2.36
N PHE A 56 -4.57 -6.65 -2.58
CA PHE A 56 -3.82 -5.47 -3.03
C PHE A 56 -2.61 -5.17 -2.14
N VAL A 57 -2.82 -5.15 -0.81
CA VAL A 57 -1.75 -4.94 0.17
C VAL A 57 -0.71 -6.06 0.14
N ARG A 58 -1.14 -7.31 -0.06
CA ARG A 58 -0.24 -8.47 -0.10
C ARG A 58 0.65 -8.49 -1.35
N TYR A 59 0.19 -7.89 -2.45
CA TYR A 59 0.90 -7.80 -3.73
C TYR A 59 1.64 -6.46 -3.94
N ASP A 60 2.14 -5.85 -2.86
CA ASP A 60 2.95 -4.60 -2.86
C ASP A 60 4.06 -4.60 -3.94
N LYS A 61 4.75 -5.74 -4.12
CA LYS A 61 5.81 -5.88 -5.15
C LYS A 61 5.30 -5.75 -6.59
N VAL A 62 4.04 -6.06 -6.87
CA VAL A 62 3.43 -5.89 -8.20
C VAL A 62 3.09 -4.42 -8.42
N TYR A 63 2.49 -3.77 -7.42
CA TYR A 63 2.18 -2.35 -7.45
C TYR A 63 3.44 -1.49 -7.65
N MET A 64 4.51 -1.78 -6.91
CA MET A 64 5.79 -1.08 -7.05
C MET A 64 6.40 -1.27 -8.46
N ARG A 65 6.31 -2.47 -9.04
CA ARG A 65 6.81 -2.75 -10.40
C ARG A 65 6.05 -1.97 -11.47
N LEU A 66 4.72 -1.95 -11.40
CA LEU A 66 3.87 -1.20 -12.33
C LEU A 66 4.09 0.31 -12.21
N ARG A 67 4.16 0.82 -10.98
CA ARG A 67 4.44 2.23 -10.69
C ARG A 67 5.81 2.63 -11.26
N ARG A 68 6.86 1.85 -11.00
CA ARG A 68 8.21 2.12 -11.53
C ARG A 68 8.22 2.17 -13.07
N ALA A 69 7.58 1.21 -13.73
CA ALA A 69 7.46 1.21 -15.19
C ALA A 69 6.70 2.44 -15.73
N TYR A 70 5.67 2.92 -15.04
CA TYR A 70 4.95 4.15 -15.39
C TYR A 70 5.84 5.40 -15.23
N TYR A 71 6.54 5.54 -14.09
CA TYR A 71 7.42 6.69 -13.85
C TYR A 71 8.61 6.73 -14.81
N GLU A 72 9.21 5.58 -15.13
CA GLU A 72 10.32 5.51 -16.09
C GLU A 72 9.90 5.98 -17.48
N ARG A 73 8.70 5.61 -17.96
CA ARG A 73 8.16 6.11 -19.23
C ARG A 73 7.93 7.62 -19.22
N LYS A 74 7.41 8.16 -18.10
CA LYS A 74 7.19 9.60 -17.94
C LYS A 74 8.51 10.37 -17.87
N LEU A 75 9.47 9.90 -17.07
CA LEU A 75 10.80 10.52 -16.91
C LEU A 75 11.64 10.48 -18.18
N LYS A 76 11.50 9.44 -19.01
CA LYS A 76 12.17 9.37 -20.33
C LYS A 76 11.80 10.57 -21.22
N ARG A 77 10.59 11.13 -21.05
CA ARG A 77 10.09 12.31 -21.78
C ARG A 77 10.63 13.64 -21.24
N TYR A 78 11.02 13.68 -19.96
CA TYR A 78 11.65 14.86 -19.35
C TYR A 78 13.18 14.83 -19.51
N ARG A 79 13.82 13.65 -19.49
CA ARG A 79 15.27 13.48 -19.69
C ARG A 79 15.75 13.85 -21.10
N SER A 80 14.88 13.82 -22.11
CA SER A 80 15.25 14.20 -23.49
C SER A 80 15.30 15.71 -23.73
N ARG A 81 15.00 16.53 -22.72
CA ARG A 81 14.99 18.01 -22.83
C ARG A 81 16.09 18.70 -22.02
N PHE A 82 16.84 17.93 -21.23
CA PHE A 82 18.00 18.44 -20.51
C PHE A 82 19.25 17.83 -21.12
N SER A 83 19.99 18.66 -21.87
CA SER A 83 21.42 18.44 -22.09
C SER A 83 22.08 18.47 -20.71
N VAL A 84 22.17 17.30 -20.09
CA VAL A 84 23.03 17.13 -18.92
C VAL A 84 24.44 17.11 -19.49
N HIS A 85 25.20 18.18 -19.27
CA HIS A 85 26.65 18.08 -19.35
C HIS A 85 27.04 17.00 -18.35
N GLU A 86 27.53 15.86 -18.84
CA GLU A 86 28.04 14.77 -18.03
C GLU A 86 29.26 15.28 -17.24
N GLY A 87 29.01 15.82 -16.06
CA GLY A 87 30.00 15.89 -15.00
C GLY A 87 30.34 14.45 -14.63
N GLY A 88 31.42 13.95 -15.21
CA GLY A 88 31.82 12.55 -15.18
C GLY A 88 31.68 11.93 -13.78
N LYS A 89 30.91 10.85 -13.72
CA LYS A 89 31.01 9.89 -12.61
C LYS A 89 32.39 9.26 -12.70
N LYS A 90 33.33 9.82 -11.93
CA LYS A 90 34.55 9.13 -11.58
C LYS A 90 34.22 8.27 -10.37
N ASP A 91 34.15 6.97 -10.60
CA ASP A 91 34.24 5.97 -9.54
C ASP A 91 35.50 6.29 -8.73
N ARG A 92 35.31 6.76 -7.49
CA ARG A 92 36.38 6.93 -6.49
C ARG A 92 35.84 6.49 -5.15
N ASP A 93 36.03 5.21 -4.88
CA ASP A 93 36.15 4.68 -3.53
C ASP A 93 37.44 5.24 -2.92
N ASP A 94 37.39 6.49 -2.44
CA ASP A 94 38.43 7.04 -1.55
C ASP A 94 37.72 7.63 -0.33
N GLY A 95 37.65 6.83 0.74
CA GLY A 95 37.18 7.27 2.06
C GLY A 95 38.12 8.33 2.66
N PRO A 96 37.66 9.13 3.63
CA PRO A 96 38.44 10.25 4.17
C PRO A 96 39.64 9.74 4.98
N THR A 97 40.86 10.01 4.50
CA THR A 97 42.07 9.97 5.33
C THR A 97 42.22 11.30 6.06
N VAL A 98 42.23 11.22 7.39
CA VAL A 98 42.51 12.35 8.28
C VAL A 98 44.04 12.42 8.45
N HIS A 99 44.66 13.52 8.04
CA HIS A 99 46.00 13.91 8.46
C HIS A 99 45.87 15.03 9.48
#